data_AF-A0A7C6P1W8-F1
#
_entry.id   AF-A0A7C6P1W8-F1
#
_cell.length_a   1.000
_cell.length_b   1.000
_cell.length_c   1.000
_cell.angle_alpha   90.00
_cell.angle_beta   90.00
_cell.angle_gamma   90.00
#
_symmetry.space_group_name_H-M   'P 1'
#
loop_
_entity.id
_entity.type
_entity.pdbx_description
1 polymer ?
#
loop_
_entity_poly.entity_id
_entity_poly.type
_entity_poly.pdbx_seq_one_letter_code
_entity_poly.pdbx_strand_id
1 'polypeptide(L)'
;MKKKIMAALPIMCTIAYLLMGFLADLWHPGWIVFLLVPLVSAILNSTFKFVTFYTILVVIAYMIIGFTIDGWHPWWILFLTIPIVSIFAKSDKKKEKDNN
;
A
#
# COMPACT_ATOMS: atom_id res chain seq x y z
N MET A 1 19.15 -6.72 1.83
CA MET A 1 18.01 -7.36 1.12
C MET A 1 16.65 -6.90 1.63
N LYS A 2 16.39 -6.90 2.96
CA LYS A 2 15.12 -6.49 3.59
C LYS A 2 14.53 -5.16 3.08
N LYS A 3 15.35 -4.12 2.87
CA LYS A 3 14.89 -2.79 2.38
C LYS A 3 14.31 -2.80 0.95
N LYS A 4 14.80 -3.67 0.05
CA LYS A 4 14.28 -3.74 -1.33
C LYS A 4 12.88 -4.35 -1.37
N ILE A 5 12.66 -5.39 -0.57
CA ILE A 5 11.36 -6.07 -0.45
C ILE A 5 10.33 -5.07 0.08
N MET A 6 10.63 -4.37 1.17
CA MET A 6 9.71 -3.41 1.80
C MET A 6 9.24 -2.28 0.87
N ALA A 7 10.08 -1.85 -0.08
CA ALA A 7 9.70 -0.85 -1.06
C ALA A 7 8.90 -1.42 -2.25
N ALA A 8 9.02 -2.73 -2.51
CA ALA A 8 8.30 -3.42 -3.59
C ALA A 8 6.98 -4.04 -3.12
N LEU A 9 6.79 -4.26 -1.81
CA LEU A 9 5.56 -4.79 -1.23
C LEU A 9 4.30 -4.01 -1.64
N PRO A 10 4.25 -2.66 -1.59
CA PRO A 10 3.03 -1.93 -1.92
C PRO A 10 2.64 -2.14 -3.38
N ILE A 11 3.63 -2.20 -4.27
CA ILE A 11 3.44 -2.44 -5.70
C ILE A 11 2.89 -3.85 -5.92
N MET A 12 3.49 -4.85 -5.28
CA MET A 12 3.06 -6.25 -5.38
C MET A 12 1.64 -6.46 -4.82
N CYS A 13 1.32 -5.85 -3.67
CA CYS A 13 -0.03 -5.85 -3.09
C CYS A 13 -1.04 -5.18 -4.02
N THR A 14 -0.69 -4.03 -4.62
CA THR A 14 -1.59 -3.31 -5.55
C THR A 14 -1.88 -4.15 -6.79
N ILE A 15 -0.87 -4.79 -7.37
CA ILE A 15 -1.05 -5.67 -8.53
C ILE A 15 -1.91 -6.89 -8.18
N ALA A 16 -1.64 -7.54 -7.05
CA ALA A 16 -2.43 -8.68 -6.59
C ALA A 16 -3.90 -8.30 -6.33
N TYR A 17 -4.14 -7.13 -5.73
CA TYR A 17 -5.48 -6.61 -5.50
C TYR A 17 -6.24 -6.34 -6.79
N LEU A 18 -5.59 -5.69 -7.77
CA LEU A 18 -6.20 -5.46 -9.09
C LEU A 18 -6.55 -6.78 -9.79
N LEU A 19 -5.66 -7.77 -9.76
CA LEU A 19 -5.93 -9.09 -10.34
C LEU A 19 -7.13 -9.77 -9.67
N MET A 20 -7.23 -9.76 -8.33
CA MET A 20 -8.39 -10.32 -7.62
C MET A 20 -9.69 -9.56 -7.89
N GLY A 21 -9.62 -8.22 -7.95
CA GLY A 21 -10.77 -7.38 -8.27
C GLY A 21 -11.31 -7.64 -9.68
N PHE A 22 -10.44 -7.71 -10.68
CA PHE A 22 -10.86 -7.94 -12.08
C PHE A 22 -11.28 -9.38 -12.37
N LEU A 23 -10.64 -10.39 -11.77
CA LEU A 23 -10.94 -11.78 -12.10
C LEU A 23 -12.14 -12.33 -11.31
N ALA A 24 -12.40 -11.81 -10.12
CA ALA A 24 -13.33 -12.44 -9.20
C ALA A 24 -14.31 -11.45 -8.52
N ASP A 25 -14.25 -10.17 -8.87
CA ASP A 25 -15.07 -9.10 -8.27
C ASP A 25 -14.92 -8.98 -6.74
N LEU A 26 -13.84 -9.54 -6.17
CA LEU A 26 -13.51 -9.48 -4.74
C LEU A 26 -12.89 -8.12 -4.34
N TRP A 27 -13.51 -7.02 -4.78
CA TRP A 27 -13.18 -5.68 -4.34
C TRP A 27 -13.46 -5.47 -2.84
N HIS A 28 -14.46 -6.18 -2.34
CA HIS A 28 -14.97 -6.12 -0.96
C HIS A 28 -14.07 -6.76 0.09
N PRO A 29 -13.42 -7.92 -0.12
CA PRO A 29 -12.46 -8.46 0.84
C PRO A 29 -10.99 -8.26 0.43
N GLY A 30 -10.72 -7.91 -0.83
CA GLY A 30 -9.34 -7.77 -1.32
C GLY A 30 -8.52 -6.67 -0.63
N TRP A 31 -9.14 -5.72 0.07
CA TRP A 31 -8.41 -4.70 0.84
C TRP A 31 -7.55 -5.30 1.96
N ILE A 32 -7.87 -6.52 2.43
CA ILE A 32 -7.08 -7.26 3.43
C ILE A 32 -5.61 -7.42 2.98
N VAL A 33 -5.37 -7.52 1.66
CA VAL A 33 -4.03 -7.68 1.10
C VAL A 33 -3.15 -6.45 1.41
N PHE A 34 -3.73 -5.27 1.63
CA PHE A 34 -2.99 -4.06 2.02
C PHE A 34 -2.61 -4.05 3.50
N LEU A 35 -3.28 -4.82 4.36
CA LEU A 35 -2.85 -5.00 5.76
C LEU A 35 -1.56 -5.82 5.88
N LEU A 36 -1.16 -6.57 4.84
CA LEU A 36 0.16 -7.20 4.82
C LEU A 36 1.29 -6.16 4.80
N VAL A 37 1.07 -4.97 4.23
CA VAL A 37 2.10 -3.93 4.16
C VAL A 37 2.55 -3.46 5.56
N PRO A 38 1.65 -3.01 6.47
CA PRO A 38 2.04 -2.68 7.84
C PRO A 38 2.51 -3.89 8.65
N LEU A 39 1.91 -5.06 8.44
CA LEU A 39 2.31 -6.29 9.15
C LEU A 39 3.76 -6.68 8.84
N VAL A 40 4.11 -6.76 7.56
CA VAL A 40 5.47 -7.07 7.12
C VAL A 40 6.43 -5.95 7.50
N SER A 41 5.97 -4.68 7.48
CA SER A 41 6.75 -3.55 7.99
C SER A 41 7.10 -3.73 9.46
N ALA A 42 6.12 -4.08 10.31
CA ALA A 42 6.32 -4.26 11.75
C ALA A 42 7.24 -5.45 12.07
N ILE A 43 7.10 -6.56 11.33
CA ILE A 43 7.93 -7.77 11.52
C ILE A 43 9.39 -7.52 11.13
N LEU A 44 9.64 -6.81 10.02
CA LEU A 44 11.00 -6.60 9.49
C LEU A 44 11.68 -5.33 10.00
N ASN A 45 10.91 -4.30 10.38
CA ASN A 45 11.38 -3.05 10.96
C ASN A 45 10.54 -2.74 12.20
N SER A 46 11.17 -2.69 13.37
CA SER A 46 10.54 -2.19 14.61
C SER A 46 10.25 -0.68 14.59
N THR A 47 10.26 -0.04 13.42
CA THR A 47 10.05 1.41 13.24
C THR A 47 8.92 1.65 12.26
N PHE A 48 7.89 2.37 12.72
CA PHE A 48 6.81 2.85 11.89
C PHE A 48 7.34 3.92 10.93
N LYS A 49 7.29 3.65 9.63
CA LYS A 49 7.60 4.65 8.60
C LYS A 49 6.32 5.40 8.22
N PHE A 50 6.47 6.65 7.79
CA PHE A 50 5.37 7.46 7.26
C PHE A 50 4.54 6.73 6.19
N VAL A 51 5.18 5.94 5.32
CA VAL A 51 4.51 5.11 4.31
C VAL A 51 3.53 4.11 4.94
N THR A 52 3.91 3.50 6.06
CA THR A 52 3.08 2.54 6.78
C THR A 52 1.85 3.21 7.38
N PHE A 53 2.04 4.38 8.01
CA PHE A 53 0.93 5.16 8.56
C PHE A 53 -0.04 5.63 7.48
N TYR A 54 0.51 6.13 6.36
CA TYR A 54 -0.27 6.52 5.18
C TYR A 54 -1.09 5.34 4.62
N THR A 55 -0.49 4.15 4.55
CA THR A 55 -1.18 2.93 4.09
C THR A 55 -2.39 2.60 4.98
N ILE A 56 -2.23 2.65 6.30
CA ILE A 56 -3.33 2.40 7.24
C ILE A 56 -4.43 3.45 7.06
N LEU A 57 -4.07 4.73 6.91
CA LEU A 57 -5.01 5.82 6.71
C LEU A 57 -5.82 5.64 5.41
N VAL A 58 -5.16 5.27 4.31
CA VAL A 58 -5.82 4.98 3.03
C VAL A 58 -6.77 3.81 3.13
N VAL A 59 -6.38 2.72 3.81
CA VAL A 59 -7.24 1.54 4.01
C VAL A 59 -8.50 1.91 4.80
N ILE A 60 -8.36 2.69 5.88
CA ILE A 60 -9.51 3.14 6.68
C ILE A 60 -10.43 4.04 5.86
N ALA A 61 -9.88 5.01 5.12
CA ALA A 61 -10.65 5.89 4.25
C ALA A 61 -11.43 5.09 3.18
N TYR A 62 -10.76 4.12 2.55
CA TYR A 62 -11.39 3.22 1.58
C TYR A 62 -12.54 2.42 2.20
N MET A 63 -12.37 1.94 3.44
CA MET A 63 -13.40 1.18 4.15
C MET A 63 -14.65 2.03 4.46
N ILE A 64 -14.46 3.30 4.87
CA ILE A 64 -15.56 4.24 5.11
C ILE A 64 -16.34 4.51 3.81
N ILE A 65 -15.62 4.70 2.71
CA ILE A 65 -16.22 4.95 1.39
C ILE A 65 -16.95 3.70 0.88
N GLY A 66 -16.35 2.51 1.01
CA GLY A 66 -16.99 1.26 0.63
C GLY A 66 -18.31 1.05 1.37
N PHE A 67 -18.34 1.29 2.69
CA PHE A 67 -19.55 1.14 3.49
C PHE A 67 -20.63 2.21 3.27
N THR A 68 -20.26 3.41 2.81
CA THR A 68 -21.21 4.53 2.69
C THR A 68 -21.82 4.67 1.30
N ILE A 69 -21.11 4.24 0.26
CA ILE A 69 -21.51 4.50 -1.13
C ILE A 69 -21.48 3.25 -2.02
N ASP A 70 -21.26 2.05 -1.45
CA ASP A 70 -21.00 0.81 -2.19
C ASP A 70 -19.93 0.98 -3.30
N GLY A 71 -19.03 1.96 -3.09
CA GLY A 71 -18.04 2.43 -4.04
C GLY A 71 -16.84 1.49 -4.20
N TRP A 72 -17.03 0.18 -4.10
CA TRP A 72 -15.93 -0.78 -4.14
C TRP A 72 -15.26 -0.82 -5.54
N HIS A 73 -15.97 -0.44 -6.60
CA HIS A 73 -15.48 -0.49 -7.98
C HIS A 73 -14.64 0.72 -8.46
N PRO A 74 -14.91 1.98 -8.09
CA PRO A 74 -14.10 3.11 -8.56
C PRO A 74 -12.96 3.49 -7.60
N TRP A 75 -13.12 3.20 -6.31
CA TRP A 75 -12.29 3.82 -5.27
C TRP A 75 -10.96 3.12 -5.02
N TRP A 76 -10.68 2.02 -5.73
CA TRP A 76 -9.37 1.35 -5.70
C TRP A 76 -8.21 2.25 -6.14
N ILE A 77 -8.49 3.36 -6.84
CA ILE A 77 -7.51 4.40 -7.18
C ILE A 77 -6.80 4.95 -5.94
N LEU A 78 -7.45 4.95 -4.77
CA LEU A 78 -6.80 5.35 -3.51
C LEU A 78 -5.63 4.42 -3.17
N PHE A 79 -5.70 3.14 -3.52
CA PHE A 79 -4.60 2.23 -3.23
C PHE A 79 -3.37 2.48 -4.12
N LEU A 80 -3.53 3.06 -5.30
CA LEU A 80 -2.42 3.45 -6.18
C LEU A 80 -1.59 4.61 -5.61
N THR A 81 -2.14 5.41 -4.69
CA THR A 81 -1.36 6.48 -4.05
C THR A 81 -0.29 5.91 -3.12
N ILE A 82 -0.51 4.72 -2.56
CA ILE A 82 0.46 4.04 -1.68
C ILE A 82 1.77 3.72 -2.41
N PRO A 83 1.79 3.01 -3.56
CA PRO A 83 3.02 2.76 -4.30
C PRO A 83 3.68 4.06 -4.78
N ILE A 84 2.91 5.09 -5.16
CA ILE A 84 3.45 6.41 -5.54
C ILE A 84 4.24 7.02 -4.36
N VAL A 85 3.63 7.09 -3.17
CA VAL A 85 4.29 7.60 -1.95
C VAL A 85 5.50 6.75 -1.59
N SER A 86 5.42 5.43 -1.76
CA SER A 86 6.52 4.51 -1.48
C SER A 86 7.73 4.71 -2.41
N ILE A 87 7.47 5.01 -3.69
CA ILE A 87 8.50 5.30 -4.69
C ILE A 87 9.16 6.65 -4.36
N PHE A 88 8.37 7.67 -4.05
CA PHE A 88 8.88 8.99 -3.66
C PHE A 88 9.77 8.92 -2.40
N ALA A 89 9.32 8.22 -1.36
CA ALA A 89 10.11 8.04 -0.13
C ALA A 89 11.44 7.32 -0.37
N LYS A 90 11.52 6.45 -1.38
CA LYS A 90 12.76 5.76 -1.75
C LYS A 90 13.71 6.65 -2.57
N SER A 91 13.16 7.49 -3.45
CA SER A 91 13.95 8.42 -4.27
C SER A 91 14.70 9.44 -3.41
N ASP A 92 14.09 9.90 -2.32
CA ASP A 92 14.71 10.83 -1.38
C ASP A 92 15.96 10.24 -0.71
N LYS A 93 15.85 8.99 -0.24
CA LYS A 93 16.98 8.25 0.36
C LYS A 93 18.12 7.92 -0.60
N LYS A 94 17.87 7.91 -1.91
CA LYS A 94 18.91 7.68 -2.92
C LYS A 94 19.78 8.93 -3.11
N LYS A 95 19.19 10.12 -3.08
CA LYS A 95 19.94 11.38 -3.26
C LYS A 95 20.90 11.69 -2.11
N GLU A 96 20.53 11.31 -0.89
CA GLU A 96 21.38 11.50 0.30
C GLU A 96 22.64 10.62 0.27
N LYS A 97 22.59 9.47 -0.40
CA LYS A 97 23.70 8.49 -0.45
C LYS A 97 24.69 8.71 -1.59
N ASP A 98 24.32 9.51 -2.58
CA ASP A 98 25.17 9.83 -3.75
C ASP A 98 26.00 11.12 -3.50
N ASN A 99 25.77 11.84 -2.39
CA ASN A 99 26.44 13.10 -2.01
C ASN A 99 27.44 12.97 -0.82
N ASN A 100 27.72 11.76 -0.34
CA ASN A 100 28.65 11.48 0.77
C ASN A 100 29.53 10.27 0.44
#